data_AF-A0A926C9G6-F1
#
_entry.id   AF-A0A926C9G6-F1
#
_cell.length_a   1.000
_cell.length_b   1.000
_cell.length_c   1.000
_cell.angle_alpha   90.00
_cell.angle_beta   90.00
_cell.angle_gamma   90.00
#
_symmetry.space_group_name_H-M   'P 1'
#
loop_
_entity.id
_entity.type
_entity.pdbx_description
1 polymer ?
#
loop_
_entity_poly.entity_id
_entity_poly.type
_entity_poly.pdbx_seq_one_letter_code
_entity_poly.pdbx_strand_id
1 'polypeptide(L)'
;EQFVCLVAGDGEDRRWLERFVRKHRLEATLRLLGAVSSRRVRELLCAADLLLLPSAQEGLAIALYEALAMQVVPIAADVGGQRELVTPECGVLIPPAPNETAQYIDALAQLLRDPAQRMAMAQAGRARILAHFTQQAMLGRMQALFAEADQLAQTTPRPPVAPGQGHAAAALAIEHYQLETRLRGFTPVRLALRLRQSPIKRSAGALATLRMLLERWDRGVYALRRTLMQQVRRK
;
A
#
# COMPACT_ATOMS: atom_id res chain seq x y z
N GLU A 1 -27.73 -0.82 12.53
CA GLU A 1 -27.26 -1.25 11.19
C GLU A 1 -26.33 -2.45 11.34
N GLN A 2 -26.35 -3.38 10.39
CA GLN A 2 -25.51 -4.58 10.43
C GLN A 2 -24.21 -4.31 9.64
N PHE A 3 -23.06 -4.34 10.33
CA PHE A 3 -21.75 -4.20 9.69
C PHE A 3 -21.41 -5.44 8.86
N VAL A 4 -21.01 -5.23 7.60
CA VAL A 4 -20.54 -6.29 6.69
C VAL A 4 -19.25 -5.85 6.01
N CYS A 5 -18.24 -6.72 6.02
CA CYS A 5 -16.96 -6.56 5.35
C CYS A 5 -16.86 -7.55 4.19
N LEU A 6 -16.59 -7.04 2.99
CA LEU A 6 -16.41 -7.83 1.78
C LEU A 6 -14.93 -7.79 1.39
N VAL A 7 -14.32 -8.96 1.27
CA VAL A 7 -12.91 -9.09 0.84
C VAL A 7 -12.90 -9.62 -0.59
N ALA A 8 -12.59 -8.74 -1.53
CA ALA A 8 -12.43 -9.05 -2.95
C ALA A 8 -10.93 -9.23 -3.28
N GLY A 9 -10.54 -10.43 -3.65
CA GLY A 9 -9.16 -10.82 -3.90
C GLY A 9 -8.87 -12.26 -3.49
N ASP A 10 -7.77 -12.81 -4.01
CA ASP A 10 -7.22 -14.10 -3.63
C ASP A 10 -5.70 -13.98 -3.45
N GLY A 11 -5.09 -14.95 -2.78
CA GLY A 11 -3.66 -14.96 -2.53
C GLY A 11 -3.22 -16.02 -1.52
N GLU A 12 -1.92 -16.03 -1.23
CA GLU A 12 -1.30 -17.00 -0.32
C GLU A 12 -1.93 -17.03 1.08
N ASP A 13 -2.44 -15.89 1.54
CA ASP A 13 -3.06 -15.74 2.86
C ASP A 13 -4.53 -16.21 2.92
N ARG A 14 -5.15 -16.61 1.80
CA ARG A 14 -6.57 -16.99 1.78
C ARG A 14 -6.91 -18.08 2.81
N ARG A 15 -6.13 -19.16 2.83
CA ARG A 15 -6.34 -20.28 3.78
C ARG A 15 -6.16 -19.84 5.23
N TRP A 16 -5.27 -18.89 5.49
CA TRP A 16 -5.10 -18.33 6.83
C TRP A 16 -6.33 -17.52 7.23
N LEU A 17 -6.83 -16.66 6.33
CA LEU A 17 -7.98 -15.80 6.59
C LEU A 17 -9.27 -16.61 6.79
N GLU A 18 -9.51 -17.66 6.00
CA GLU A 18 -10.63 -18.59 6.18
C GLU A 18 -10.61 -19.24 7.57
N ARG A 19 -9.43 -19.70 8.02
CA ARG A 19 -9.27 -20.25 9.39
C ARG A 19 -9.49 -19.20 10.46
N PHE A 20 -9.02 -17.97 10.24
CA PHE A 20 -9.20 -16.86 11.18
C PHE A 20 -10.68 -16.51 11.34
N VAL A 21 -11.40 -16.34 10.24
CA VAL A 21 -12.84 -16.06 10.21
C VAL A 21 -13.61 -17.12 10.99
N ARG A 22 -13.37 -18.40 10.70
CA ARG A 22 -14.03 -19.51 11.40
C ARG A 22 -13.69 -19.58 12.89
N LYS A 23 -12.41 -19.40 13.23
CA LYS A 23 -11.95 -19.40 14.63
C LYS A 23 -12.65 -18.31 15.45
N HIS A 24 -12.90 -17.16 14.84
CA HIS A 24 -13.46 -15.98 15.49
C HIS A 24 -14.98 -15.82 15.25
N ARG A 25 -15.64 -16.79 14.59
CA ARG A 25 -17.08 -16.78 14.28
C ARG A 25 -17.54 -15.54 13.53
N LEU A 26 -16.76 -15.11 12.53
CA LEU A 26 -16.99 -13.89 11.76
C LEU A 26 -17.74 -14.13 10.44
N GLU A 27 -18.26 -15.33 10.18
CA GLU A 27 -18.88 -15.70 8.90
C GLU A 27 -20.10 -14.85 8.54
N ALA A 28 -20.83 -14.36 9.55
CA ALA A 28 -22.00 -13.51 9.35
C ALA A 28 -21.63 -12.08 8.93
N THR A 29 -20.42 -11.61 9.27
CA THR A 29 -19.98 -10.23 9.09
C THR A 29 -18.87 -10.07 8.06
N LEU A 30 -18.09 -11.11 7.77
CA LEU A 30 -16.96 -11.06 6.83
C LEU A 30 -17.14 -12.10 5.72
N ARG A 31 -17.21 -11.64 4.47
CA ARG A 31 -17.37 -12.50 3.29
C ARG A 31 -16.13 -12.44 2.40
N LEU A 32 -15.50 -13.60 2.21
CA LEU A 32 -14.39 -13.77 1.29
C LEU A 32 -14.95 -14.10 -0.10
N LEU A 33 -14.76 -13.19 -1.06
CA LEU A 33 -15.33 -13.32 -2.41
C LEU A 33 -14.38 -14.03 -3.38
N GLY A 34 -13.09 -14.15 -3.04
CA GLY A 34 -12.05 -14.60 -3.96
C GLY A 34 -11.73 -13.54 -5.03
N ALA A 35 -11.01 -13.94 -6.07
CA ALA A 35 -10.74 -13.08 -7.21
C ALA A 35 -12.04 -12.73 -7.93
N VAL A 36 -12.25 -11.44 -8.22
CA VAL A 36 -13.45 -10.93 -8.89
C VAL A 36 -13.06 -10.08 -10.10
N SER A 37 -13.97 -9.96 -11.07
CA SER A 37 -13.74 -9.12 -12.26
C SER A 37 -13.76 -7.63 -11.92
N SER A 38 -13.14 -6.78 -12.74
CA SER A 38 -13.19 -5.32 -12.58
C SER A 38 -14.60 -4.75 -12.65
N ARG A 39 -15.54 -5.43 -13.33
CA ARG A 39 -16.97 -5.08 -13.27
C ARG A 39 -17.51 -5.31 -11.86
N ARG A 40 -17.21 -6.47 -11.26
CA ARG A 40 -17.68 -6.80 -9.91
C ARG A 40 -17.05 -5.89 -8.85
N VAL A 41 -15.79 -5.49 -9.00
CA VAL A 41 -15.16 -4.48 -8.13
C VAL A 41 -15.97 -3.18 -8.12
N ARG A 42 -16.38 -2.69 -9.30
CA ARG A 42 -17.24 -1.49 -9.41
C ARG A 42 -18.59 -1.69 -8.72
N GLU A 43 -19.25 -2.82 -8.94
CA GLU A 43 -20.51 -3.14 -8.25
C GLU A 43 -20.36 -3.16 -6.72
N LEU A 44 -19.23 -3.68 -6.22
CA LEU A 44 -18.92 -3.69 -4.78
C LEU A 44 -18.68 -2.29 -4.25
N LEU A 45 -17.88 -1.47 -4.94
CA LEU A 45 -17.65 -0.08 -4.55
C LEU A 45 -18.94 0.75 -4.59
N CYS A 46 -19.82 0.52 -5.58
CA CYS A 46 -21.14 1.16 -5.63
C CYS A 46 -21.99 0.87 -4.38
N ALA A 47 -21.80 -0.29 -3.75
CA ALA A 47 -22.56 -0.72 -2.59
C ALA A 47 -21.81 -0.49 -1.26
N ALA A 48 -20.57 0.00 -1.29
CA ALA A 48 -19.72 0.14 -0.12
C ALA A 48 -19.78 1.57 0.46
N ASP A 49 -19.76 1.68 1.79
CA ASP A 49 -19.60 2.96 2.48
C ASP A 49 -18.13 3.41 2.57
N LEU A 50 -17.23 2.44 2.77
CA LEU A 50 -15.82 2.63 3.09
C LEU A 50 -14.95 1.60 2.36
N LEU A 51 -13.74 2.00 1.99
CA LEU A 51 -12.69 1.09 1.52
C LEU A 51 -11.61 0.99 2.59
N LEU A 52 -11.30 -0.23 3.07
CA LEU A 52 -10.19 -0.47 3.99
C LEU A 52 -9.00 -1.06 3.22
N LEU A 53 -7.84 -0.38 3.24
CA LEU A 53 -6.61 -0.82 2.57
C LEU A 53 -5.40 -0.76 3.52
N PRO A 54 -5.24 -1.75 4.42
CA PRO A 54 -4.21 -1.75 5.45
C PRO A 54 -2.89 -2.38 4.95
N SER A 55 -2.52 -2.11 3.70
CA SER A 55 -1.31 -2.67 3.08
C SER A 55 -0.05 -2.15 3.76
N ALA A 56 0.87 -3.04 4.15
CA ALA A 56 2.14 -2.64 4.76
C ALA A 56 3.11 -1.94 3.79
N GLN A 57 2.95 -2.17 2.48
CA GLN A 57 3.77 -1.57 1.44
C GLN A 57 2.94 -1.38 0.17
N GLU A 58 2.93 -0.17 -0.36
CA GLU A 58 2.27 0.20 -1.61
C GLU A 58 3.11 1.22 -2.37
N GLY A 59 2.88 1.30 -3.69
CA GLY A 59 3.21 2.48 -4.47
C GLY A 59 2.12 3.52 -4.27
N LEU A 60 1.21 3.61 -5.23
CA LEU A 60 -0.05 4.34 -5.12
C LEU A 60 -1.14 3.41 -5.62
N ALA A 61 -2.06 3.00 -4.75
CA ALA A 61 -2.98 1.93 -5.08
C ALA A 61 -4.12 2.42 -5.98
N ILE A 62 -4.33 1.73 -7.10
CA ILE A 62 -5.43 2.02 -8.04
C ILE A 62 -6.80 1.94 -7.34
N ALA A 63 -6.96 1.03 -6.38
CA ALA A 63 -8.17 0.90 -5.59
C ALA A 63 -8.57 2.19 -4.85
N LEU A 64 -7.61 3.05 -4.48
CA LEU A 64 -7.92 4.36 -3.87
C LEU A 64 -8.49 5.34 -4.89
N TYR A 65 -7.99 5.34 -6.12
CA TYR A 65 -8.57 6.15 -7.20
C TYR A 65 -10.01 5.72 -7.48
N GLU A 66 -10.22 4.40 -7.59
CA GLU A 66 -11.55 3.82 -7.84
C GLU A 66 -12.52 4.16 -6.71
N ALA A 67 -12.12 3.99 -5.44
CA ALA A 67 -12.95 4.32 -4.29
C ALA A 67 -13.34 5.81 -4.28
N LEU A 68 -12.37 6.72 -4.36
CA LEU A 68 -12.64 8.16 -4.36
C LEU A 68 -13.51 8.59 -5.56
N ALA A 69 -13.28 8.03 -6.74
CA ALA A 69 -14.11 8.30 -7.93
C ALA A 69 -15.56 7.87 -7.71
N MET A 70 -15.76 6.76 -6.99
CA MET A 70 -17.06 6.17 -6.67
C MET A 70 -17.67 6.68 -5.36
N GLN A 71 -17.10 7.74 -4.76
CA GLN A 71 -17.59 8.35 -3.52
C GLN A 71 -17.54 7.39 -2.31
N VAL A 72 -16.56 6.49 -2.31
CA VAL A 72 -16.26 5.59 -1.19
C VAL A 72 -15.05 6.17 -0.45
N VAL A 73 -15.19 6.42 0.86
CA VAL A 73 -14.10 7.01 1.66
C VAL A 73 -13.05 5.95 1.98
N PRO A 74 -11.78 6.13 1.58
CA PRO A 74 -10.72 5.19 1.92
C PRO A 74 -10.18 5.42 3.33
N ILE A 75 -9.94 4.33 4.04
CA ILE A 75 -9.10 4.24 5.23
C ILE A 75 -7.92 3.35 4.86
N ALA A 76 -6.72 3.92 4.72
CA ALA A 76 -5.56 3.23 4.18
C ALA A 76 -4.30 3.48 5.02
N ALA A 77 -3.28 2.64 4.83
CA ALA A 77 -1.99 2.87 5.43
C ALA A 77 -1.28 4.11 4.82
N ASP A 78 -0.63 4.93 5.63
CA ASP A 78 0.27 6.01 5.17
C ASP A 78 1.65 5.42 4.78
N VAL A 79 1.66 4.73 3.65
CA VAL A 79 2.85 4.15 3.03
C VAL A 79 2.94 4.57 1.56
N GLY A 80 4.12 4.48 0.97
CA GLY A 80 4.30 4.80 -0.45
C GLY A 80 3.89 6.22 -0.82
N GLY A 81 3.17 6.34 -1.94
CA GLY A 81 2.61 7.56 -2.49
C GLY A 81 1.14 7.80 -2.12
N GLN A 82 0.54 7.04 -1.21
CA GLN A 82 -0.90 7.17 -0.88
C GLN A 82 -1.30 8.60 -0.47
N ARG A 83 -0.38 9.32 0.20
CA ARG A 83 -0.54 10.74 0.59
C ARG A 83 -0.60 11.74 -0.56
N GLU A 84 -0.20 11.35 -1.77
CA GLU A 84 -0.32 12.21 -2.96
C GLU A 84 -1.79 12.28 -3.42
N LEU A 85 -2.55 11.22 -3.16
CA LEU A 85 -3.95 11.10 -3.54
C LEU A 85 -4.91 11.39 -2.38
N VAL A 86 -4.70 10.77 -1.21
CA VAL A 86 -5.60 10.87 -0.06
C VAL A 86 -5.16 11.98 0.87
N THR A 87 -6.06 12.93 1.11
CA THR A 87 -5.91 14.04 2.05
C THR A 87 -6.92 13.90 3.20
N PRO A 88 -6.75 14.62 4.32
CA PRO A 88 -7.68 14.55 5.45
C PRO A 88 -9.13 14.89 5.10
N GLU A 89 -9.35 15.65 4.02
CA GLU A 89 -10.68 16.02 3.55
C GLU A 89 -11.39 14.90 2.79
N CYS A 90 -10.65 13.92 2.24
CA CYS A 90 -11.24 12.88 1.39
C CYS A 90 -10.99 11.45 1.83
N GLY A 91 -10.21 11.21 2.87
CA GLY A 91 -9.98 9.90 3.44
C GLY A 91 -9.14 9.95 4.71
N VAL A 92 -8.78 8.77 5.21
CA VAL A 92 -7.97 8.63 6.43
C VAL A 92 -6.73 7.82 6.09
N LEU A 93 -5.57 8.38 6.38
CA LEU A 93 -4.29 7.67 6.28
C LEU A 93 -3.73 7.40 7.67
N ILE A 94 -3.43 6.13 7.94
CA ILE A 94 -2.94 5.66 9.24
C ILE A 94 -1.46 5.33 9.12
N PRO A 95 -0.57 6.02 9.86
CA PRO A 95 0.86 5.75 9.81
C PRO A 95 1.22 4.43 10.50
N PRO A 96 2.26 3.71 10.02
CA PRO A 96 2.74 2.50 10.68
C PRO A 96 3.12 2.77 12.14
N ALA A 97 2.45 2.10 13.08
CA ALA A 97 2.64 2.29 14.51
C ALA A 97 2.35 1.01 15.31
N PRO A 98 2.85 0.86 16.55
CA PRO A 98 2.51 -0.30 17.39
C PRO A 98 1.02 -0.46 17.67
N ASN A 99 0.26 0.65 17.70
CA ASN A 99 -1.18 0.69 17.93
C ASN A 99 -2.00 0.85 16.62
N GLU A 100 -1.42 0.53 15.47
CA GLU A 100 -2.04 0.72 14.14
C GLU A 100 -3.44 0.10 14.03
N THR A 101 -3.64 -1.13 14.55
CA THR A 101 -4.95 -1.78 14.56
C THR A 101 -6.01 -0.98 15.32
N ALA A 102 -5.65 -0.34 16.44
CA ALA A 102 -6.59 0.50 17.19
C ALA A 102 -6.97 1.74 16.38
N GLN A 103 -6.01 2.35 15.69
CA GLN A 103 -6.28 3.51 14.82
C GLN A 103 -7.23 3.17 13.66
N TYR A 104 -7.09 1.99 13.05
CA TYR A 104 -8.04 1.53 12.01
C TYR A 104 -9.46 1.36 12.59
N ILE A 105 -9.57 0.78 13.79
CA ILE A 105 -10.85 0.58 14.46
C ILE A 105 -11.50 1.93 14.78
N ASP A 106 -10.74 2.88 15.31
CA ASP A 106 -11.24 4.21 15.67
C ASP A 106 -11.73 4.97 14.43
N ALA A 107 -10.95 4.95 13.34
CA ALA A 107 -11.33 5.58 12.07
C ALA A 107 -12.60 4.96 11.47
N LEU A 108 -12.70 3.62 11.45
CA LEU A 108 -13.90 2.90 11.00
C LEU A 108 -15.10 3.27 11.87
N ALA A 109 -14.95 3.22 13.19
CA ALA A 109 -16.02 3.49 14.15
C ALA A 109 -16.50 4.94 14.11
N GLN A 110 -15.60 5.91 13.85
CA GLN A 110 -15.96 7.30 13.67
C GLN A 110 -16.80 7.48 12.40
N LEU A 111 -16.30 7.02 11.24
CA LEU A 111 -16.97 7.22 9.96
C LEU A 111 -18.27 6.42 9.81
N LEU A 112 -18.41 5.29 10.49
CA LEU A 112 -19.67 4.55 10.54
C LEU A 112 -20.72 5.24 11.41
N ARG A 113 -20.32 5.95 12.48
CA ARG A 113 -21.24 6.69 13.37
C ARG A 113 -21.67 8.04 12.84
N ASP A 114 -20.90 8.65 11.93
CA ASP A 114 -21.21 9.94 11.34
C ASP A 114 -21.37 9.86 9.81
N PRO A 115 -22.57 9.52 9.30
CA PRO A 115 -22.85 9.48 7.87
C PRO A 115 -22.69 10.83 7.17
N ALA A 116 -22.91 11.95 7.87
CA ALA A 116 -22.78 13.28 7.30
C ALA A 116 -21.30 13.61 7.02
N GLN A 117 -20.43 13.36 8.00
CA GLN A 117 -18.98 13.47 7.82
C GLN A 117 -18.50 12.54 6.69
N ARG A 118 -18.93 11.27 6.69
CA ARG A 118 -18.57 10.30 5.66
C ARG A 118 -18.98 10.79 4.26
N MET A 119 -20.21 11.30 4.10
CA MET A 119 -20.71 11.80 2.82
C MET A 119 -19.93 13.04 2.35
N ALA A 120 -19.61 13.97 3.25
CA ALA A 120 -18.80 15.15 2.92
C ALA A 120 -17.40 14.74 2.43
N MET A 121 -16.76 13.78 3.10
CA MET A 121 -15.45 13.26 2.67
C MET A 121 -15.52 12.55 1.32
N ALA A 122 -16.56 11.76 1.09
CA ALA A 122 -16.80 11.07 -0.17
C ALA A 122 -16.99 12.04 -1.35
N GLN A 123 -17.72 13.13 -1.15
CA GLN A 123 -17.88 14.20 -2.15
C GLN A 123 -16.56 14.93 -2.42
N ALA A 124 -15.80 15.27 -1.38
CA ALA A 124 -14.47 15.87 -1.51
C ALA A 124 -13.51 14.94 -2.30
N GLY A 125 -13.57 13.64 -2.04
CA GLY A 125 -12.82 12.62 -2.78
C GLY A 125 -13.11 12.61 -4.27
N ARG A 126 -14.39 12.56 -4.64
CA ARG A 126 -14.79 12.62 -6.05
C ARG A 126 -14.41 13.93 -6.71
N ALA A 127 -14.62 15.06 -6.04
CA ALA A 127 -14.24 16.38 -6.55
C ALA A 127 -12.73 16.45 -6.84
N ARG A 128 -11.90 15.92 -5.92
CA ARG A 128 -10.45 15.83 -6.11
C ARG A 128 -10.07 14.97 -7.32
N ILE A 129 -10.70 13.82 -7.51
CA ILE A 129 -10.47 12.96 -8.68
C ILE A 129 -10.79 13.72 -9.98
N LEU A 130 -11.97 14.37 -10.04
CA LEU A 130 -12.39 15.11 -11.22
C LEU A 130 -11.50 16.31 -11.53
N ALA A 131 -10.96 16.98 -10.49
CA ALA A 131 -10.08 18.12 -10.66
C ALA A 131 -8.66 17.76 -11.11
N HIS A 132 -8.10 16.66 -10.61
CA HIS A 132 -6.65 16.41 -10.74
C HIS A 132 -6.28 15.08 -11.41
N PHE A 133 -7.15 14.08 -11.34
CA PHE A 133 -6.80 12.69 -11.61
C PHE A 133 -7.70 12.01 -12.64
N THR A 134 -8.40 12.78 -13.47
CA THR A 134 -9.11 12.21 -14.60
C THR A 134 -8.11 11.58 -15.57
N GLN A 135 -8.50 10.45 -16.17
CA GLN A 135 -7.67 9.76 -17.15
C GLN A 135 -7.29 10.71 -18.31
N GLN A 136 -8.23 11.54 -18.76
CA GLN A 136 -7.98 12.52 -19.83
C GLN A 136 -6.91 13.55 -19.42
N ALA A 137 -7.00 14.13 -18.21
CA ALA A 137 -6.01 15.09 -17.75
C ALA A 137 -4.63 14.44 -17.54
N MET A 138 -4.60 13.22 -17.02
CA MET A 138 -3.36 12.46 -16.85
C MET A 138 -2.68 12.14 -18.18
N LEU A 139 -3.46 11.69 -19.18
CA LEU A 139 -2.96 11.42 -20.52
C LEU A 139 -2.42 12.69 -21.18
N GLY A 140 -3.14 13.80 -21.10
CA GLY A 140 -2.69 15.08 -21.65
C GLY A 140 -1.36 15.56 -21.03
N ARG A 141 -1.21 15.44 -19.70
CA ARG A 141 0.07 15.75 -19.04
C ARG A 141 1.20 14.82 -19.47
N MET A 142 0.92 13.52 -19.60
CA MET A 142 1.92 12.55 -20.05
C MET A 142 2.39 12.83 -21.49
N GLN A 143 1.46 13.16 -22.39
CA GLN A 143 1.77 13.53 -23.76
C GLN A 143 2.62 14.81 -23.82
N ALA A 144 2.28 15.82 -23.03
CA ALA A 144 3.08 17.05 -22.93
C ALA A 144 4.51 16.77 -22.45
N LEU A 145 4.68 15.93 -21.43
CA LEU A 145 6.00 15.54 -20.92
C LEU A 145 6.82 14.75 -21.97
N PHE A 146 6.18 13.89 -22.76
CA PHE A 146 6.88 13.19 -23.84
C PHE A 146 7.29 14.13 -24.98
N ALA A 147 6.44 15.10 -25.33
CA ALA A 147 6.80 16.11 -26.32
C ALA A 147 7.96 16.99 -25.84
N GLU A 148 7.94 17.40 -24.57
CA GLU A 148 9.05 18.13 -23.94
C GLU A 148 10.34 17.30 -23.92
N ALA A 149 10.24 16.01 -23.56
CA ALA A 149 11.38 15.11 -23.55
C ALA A 149 12.01 14.94 -24.95
N ASP A 150 11.19 14.85 -26.00
CA ASP A 150 11.66 14.79 -27.39
C ASP A 150 12.37 16.09 -27.81
N GLN A 151 11.80 17.25 -27.46
CA GLN A 151 12.44 18.54 -27.70
C GLN A 151 13.80 18.63 -26.98
N LEU A 152 13.85 18.29 -25.69
CA LEU A 152 15.07 18.30 -24.89
C LEU A 152 16.12 17.33 -25.45
N ALA A 153 15.70 16.17 -25.98
CA ALA A 153 16.62 15.24 -26.61
C ALA A 153 17.28 15.81 -27.88
N GLN A 154 16.60 16.71 -28.59
CA GLN A 154 17.11 17.36 -29.79
C GLN A 154 17.94 18.62 -29.48
N THR A 155 17.49 19.46 -28.54
CA THR A 155 18.14 20.75 -28.24
C THR A 155 19.26 20.63 -27.22
N THR A 156 19.10 19.73 -26.25
CA THR A 156 19.97 19.64 -25.07
C THR A 156 20.19 18.18 -24.69
N PRO A 157 20.67 17.34 -25.63
CA PRO A 157 20.80 15.90 -25.41
C PRO A 157 21.63 15.62 -24.17
N ARG A 158 21.10 14.77 -23.29
CA ARG A 158 21.86 14.29 -22.15
C ARG A 158 23.10 13.55 -22.69
N PRO A 159 24.32 13.86 -22.22
CA PRO A 159 25.51 13.17 -22.70
C PRO A 159 25.37 11.66 -22.45
N PRO A 160 25.85 10.81 -23.37
CA PRO A 160 25.80 9.38 -23.18
C PRO A 160 26.52 9.00 -21.89
N VAL A 161 25.94 8.05 -21.15
CA VAL A 161 26.59 7.51 -19.94
C VAL A 161 27.90 6.86 -20.38
N ALA A 162 29.02 7.29 -19.79
CA ALA A 162 30.32 6.74 -20.14
C ALA A 162 30.30 5.21 -19.92
N PRO A 163 30.82 4.39 -20.85
CA PRO A 163 30.75 2.94 -20.73
C PRO A 163 31.29 2.43 -19.39
N GLY A 164 32.37 3.00 -18.86
CA GLY A 164 32.90 2.62 -17.54
C GLY A 164 31.91 2.83 -16.38
N GLN A 165 31.14 3.92 -16.40
CA GLN A 165 30.09 4.19 -15.41
C GLN A 165 28.91 3.22 -15.58
N GLY A 166 28.52 2.94 -16.84
CA GLY A 166 27.48 1.97 -17.16
C GLY A 166 27.83 0.56 -16.65
N HIS A 167 29.06 0.10 -16.92
CA HIS A 167 29.56 -1.19 -16.45
C HIS A 167 29.64 -1.25 -14.92
N ALA A 168 30.14 -0.21 -14.27
CA ALA A 168 30.22 -0.16 -12.81
C ALA A 168 28.83 -0.21 -12.15
N ALA A 169 27.88 0.57 -12.68
CA ALA A 169 26.49 0.56 -12.19
C ALA A 169 25.82 -0.80 -12.40
N ALA A 170 26.01 -1.42 -13.58
CA ALA A 170 25.48 -2.75 -13.86
C ALA A 170 26.10 -3.82 -12.96
N ALA A 171 27.42 -3.77 -12.73
CA ALA A 171 28.12 -4.68 -11.83
C ALA A 171 27.58 -4.58 -10.40
N LEU A 172 27.44 -3.36 -9.87
CA LEU A 172 26.86 -3.11 -8.55
C LEU A 172 25.42 -3.62 -8.44
N ALA A 173 24.59 -3.41 -9.46
CA ALA A 173 23.22 -3.91 -9.48
C ALA A 173 23.17 -5.45 -9.46
N ILE A 174 24.03 -6.10 -10.25
CA ILE A 174 24.15 -7.57 -10.28
C ILE A 174 24.66 -8.09 -8.93
N GLU A 175 25.70 -7.50 -8.35
CA GLU A 175 26.23 -7.87 -7.05
C GLU A 175 25.18 -7.71 -5.95
N HIS A 176 24.45 -6.59 -5.95
CA HIS A 176 23.35 -6.36 -5.01
C HIS A 176 22.27 -7.43 -5.13
N TYR A 177 21.85 -7.76 -6.35
CA TYR A 177 20.87 -8.81 -6.59
C TYR A 177 21.36 -10.20 -6.14
N GLN A 178 22.63 -10.54 -6.41
CA GLN A 178 23.24 -11.79 -5.96
C GLN A 178 23.33 -11.84 -4.44
N LEU A 179 23.73 -10.75 -3.79
CA LEU A 179 23.80 -10.61 -2.34
C LEU A 179 22.42 -10.77 -1.71
N GLU A 180 21.38 -10.07 -2.19
CA GLU A 180 20.01 -10.25 -1.70
C GLU A 180 19.55 -11.70 -1.85
N THR A 181 19.81 -12.31 -3.00
CA THR A 181 19.40 -13.70 -3.28
C THR A 181 20.10 -14.68 -2.34
N ARG A 182 21.42 -14.52 -2.12
CA ARG A 182 22.21 -15.33 -1.18
C ARG A 182 21.80 -15.10 0.27
N LEU A 183 21.51 -13.86 0.66
CA LEU A 183 21.04 -13.51 1.99
C LEU A 183 19.67 -14.15 2.28
N ARG A 184 18.74 -14.14 1.32
CA ARG A 184 17.49 -14.92 1.41
C ARG A 184 17.74 -16.44 1.45
N GLY A 185 18.91 -16.89 1.03
CA GLY A 185 19.40 -18.26 1.17
C GLY A 185 19.85 -18.64 2.58
N PHE A 186 20.32 -17.67 3.37
CA PHE A 186 20.89 -17.89 4.68
C PHE A 186 19.83 -18.35 5.68
N THR A 187 20.08 -19.45 6.39
CA THR A 187 19.17 -20.05 7.37
C THR A 187 18.59 -19.05 8.38
N PRO A 188 19.38 -18.16 9.02
CA PRO A 188 18.82 -17.18 9.96
C PRO A 188 17.87 -16.17 9.28
N VAL A 189 18.16 -15.77 8.04
CA VAL A 189 17.29 -14.86 7.27
C VAL A 189 16.02 -15.59 6.82
N ARG A 190 16.12 -16.84 6.34
CA ARG A 190 14.95 -17.67 6.02
C ARG A 190 14.07 -17.92 7.23
N LEU A 191 14.69 -18.19 8.38
CA LEU A 191 13.97 -18.39 9.63
C LEU A 191 13.26 -17.11 10.05
N ALA A 192 13.93 -15.96 9.98
CA ALA A 192 13.32 -14.66 10.25
C ALA A 192 12.13 -14.35 9.31
N LEU A 193 12.27 -14.60 8.01
CA LEU A 193 11.21 -14.42 7.02
C LEU A 193 10.03 -15.38 7.26
N ARG A 194 10.30 -16.65 7.57
CA ARG A 194 9.25 -17.63 7.94
C ARG A 194 8.55 -17.25 9.23
N LEU A 195 9.28 -16.73 10.23
CA LEU A 195 8.69 -16.25 11.48
C LEU A 195 7.83 -14.99 11.25
N ARG A 196 8.24 -14.12 10.34
CA ARG A 196 7.47 -12.95 9.90
C ARG A 196 6.15 -13.35 9.23
N GLN A 197 6.19 -14.33 8.32
CA GLN A 197 5.01 -14.84 7.60
C GLN A 197 4.20 -15.86 8.42
N SER A 198 4.67 -16.25 9.61
CA SER A 198 3.99 -17.24 10.43
C SER A 198 2.69 -16.68 11.03
N PRO A 199 1.60 -17.47 11.03
CA PRO A 199 0.32 -17.08 11.62
C PRO A 199 0.32 -17.15 13.17
N ILE A 200 1.45 -17.52 13.78
CA ILE A 200 1.58 -17.67 15.24
C ILE A 200 1.69 -16.28 15.87
N LYS A 201 0.54 -15.68 16.21
CA LYS A 201 0.51 -14.40 16.95
C LYS A 201 0.63 -14.56 18.47
N ARG A 202 0.42 -15.76 19.07
CA ARG A 202 0.27 -15.87 20.55
C ARG A 202 0.68 -17.17 21.28
N SER A 203 1.25 -18.20 20.64
CA SER A 203 1.43 -19.51 21.33
C SER A 203 2.87 -19.99 21.55
N ALA A 204 3.83 -19.08 21.72
CA ALA A 204 5.13 -19.35 22.37
C ALA A 204 5.81 -18.01 22.67
N GLY A 205 6.00 -17.66 23.95
CA GLY A 205 6.52 -16.34 24.37
C GLY A 205 7.85 -15.96 23.69
N ALA A 206 8.76 -16.92 23.50
CA ALA A 206 10.03 -16.69 22.84
C ALA A 206 9.91 -16.32 21.35
N LEU A 207 9.05 -17.00 20.59
CA LEU A 207 8.88 -16.75 19.14
C LEU A 207 8.15 -15.43 18.86
N ALA A 208 7.18 -15.06 19.71
CA ALA A 208 6.51 -13.77 19.62
C ALA A 208 7.47 -12.60 19.89
N THR A 209 8.34 -12.76 20.89
CA THR A 209 9.38 -11.76 21.22
C THR A 209 10.39 -11.62 20.09
N LEU A 210 10.82 -12.74 19.51
CA LEU A 210 11.76 -12.75 18.39
C LEU A 210 11.18 -12.10 17.12
N ARG A 211 9.90 -12.38 16.82
CA ARG A 211 9.17 -11.70 15.74
C ARG A 211 9.06 -10.20 15.98
N MET A 212 8.70 -9.78 17.19
CA MET A 212 8.59 -8.36 17.54
C MET A 212 9.95 -7.65 17.39
N LEU A 213 11.05 -8.30 17.81
CA LEU A 213 12.40 -7.79 17.61
C LEU A 213 12.78 -7.69 16.13
N LEU A 214 12.44 -8.70 15.32
CA LEU A 214 12.63 -8.68 13.88
C LEU A 214 11.84 -7.56 13.20
N GLU A 215 10.56 -7.38 13.54
CA GLU A 215 9.73 -6.28 13.03
C GLU A 215 10.25 -4.90 13.48
N ARG A 216 10.80 -4.80 14.70
CA ARG A 216 11.45 -3.56 15.18
C ARG A 216 12.75 -3.29 14.44
N TRP A 217 13.54 -4.32 14.16
CA TRP A 217 14.79 -4.22 13.40
C TRP A 217 14.52 -3.85 11.94
N ASP A 218 13.57 -4.50 11.26
CA ASP A 218 13.16 -4.16 9.89
C ASP A 218 12.68 -2.71 9.77
N ARG A 219 11.83 -2.24 10.71
CA ARG A 219 11.41 -0.83 10.75
C ARG A 219 12.59 0.11 11.00
N GLY A 220 13.55 -0.28 11.84
CA GLY A 220 14.78 0.46 12.07
C GLY A 220 15.65 0.55 10.81
N VAL A 221 15.87 -0.57 10.12
CA VAL A 221 16.61 -0.63 8.85
C VAL A 221 15.90 0.19 7.77
N TYR A 222 14.58 0.11 7.68
CA TYR A 222 13.79 0.94 6.78
C TYR A 222 13.92 2.44 7.08
N ALA A 223 13.80 2.84 8.36
CA ALA A 223 13.97 4.23 8.78
C ALA A 223 15.39 4.74 8.48
N LEU A 224 16.40 3.90 8.70
CA LEU A 224 17.80 4.21 8.38
C LEU A 224 17.98 4.38 6.87
N ARG A 225 17.48 3.45 6.06
CA ARG A 225 17.52 3.50 4.59
C ARG A 225 16.80 4.72 4.05
N ARG A 226 15.62 5.06 4.59
CA ARG A 226 14.86 6.25 4.22
C ARG A 226 15.65 7.53 4.53
N THR A 227 16.25 7.61 5.71
CA THR A 227 17.08 8.76 6.12
C THR A 227 18.32 8.91 5.23
N LEU A 228 19.00 7.79 4.94
CA LEU A 228 20.14 7.74 4.02
C LEU A 228 19.76 8.21 2.60
N MET A 229 18.66 7.70 2.06
CA MET A 229 18.17 8.10 0.73
C MET A 229 17.77 9.58 0.68
N GLN A 230 17.24 10.14 1.78
CA GLN A 230 16.95 11.57 1.88
C GLN A 230 18.21 12.43 1.94
N GLN A 231 19.28 11.96 2.59
CA GLN A 231 20.57 12.67 2.61
C GLN A 231 21.26 12.64 1.24
N VAL A 232 21.19 11.52 0.52
CA VAL A 232 21.73 11.41 -0.85
C VAL A 232 21.00 12.32 -1.82
N ARG A 233 19.67 12.48 -1.69
CA ARG A 233 18.87 13.39 -2.53
C ARG A 233 19.13 14.88 -2.31
N ARG A 234 19.77 15.27 -1.20
CA ARG A 234 20.07 16.67 -0.84
C ARG A 234 21.49 17.09 -1.24
N LYS A 235 22.31 16.16 -1.74
CA LYS A 235 23.61 16.43 -2.36
C LYS A 235 23.48 16.34 -3.87
#